data_AF-A0A9I9E3H7-F1
#
_entry.id   AF-A0A9I9E3H7-F1
#
_cell.length_a   1.000
_cell.length_b   1.000
_cell.length_c   1.000
_cell.angle_alpha   90.00
_cell.angle_beta   90.00
_cell.angle_gamma   90.00
#
_symmetry.space_group_name_H-M   'P 1'
#
loop_
_entity.id
_entity.type
_entity.pdbx_description
1 polymer ?
#
loop_
_entity_poly.entity_id
_entity_poly.type
_entity_poly.pdbx_seq_one_letter_code
_entity_poly.pdbx_strand_id
1 'polypeptide(L)' 'MIIHLLKPEVKILVDRDSIKTSFEDWARSSHFSRTIAKGSDTTTWI' A
#
# COMPACT_ATOMS: atom_id res chain seq x y z
N MET A 1 38.81 31.79 1.36
CA MET A 1 37.63 31.35 0.58
C MET A 1 36.99 30.19 1.32
N ILE A 2 35.87 30.42 2.00
CA ILE A 2 35.17 29.39 2.77
C ILE A 2 34.13 28.77 1.84
N ILE A 3 34.26 27.49 1.54
CA ILE A 3 33.35 26.74 0.67
C ILE A 3 32.26 26.18 1.58
N HIS A 4 31.04 26.70 1.46
CA HIS A 4 29.89 26.10 2.11
C HIS A 4 29.57 24.79 1.36
N LEU A 5 29.91 23.64 1.94
CA LEU A 5 29.46 22.35 1.43
C LEU A 5 27.93 22.30 1.53
N LEU A 6 27.24 22.39 0.38
CA LEU A 6 25.80 22.23 0.29
C LEU A 6 25.43 20.86 0.87
N LYS A 7 24.70 20.86 1.99
CA LYS A 7 24.15 19.61 2.54
C LYS A 7 23.05 19.12 1.58
N PRO A 8 22.99 17.81 1.27
CA PRO A 8 21.93 17.28 0.42
C PRO A 8 20.58 17.49 1.11
N GLU A 9 19.71 18.29 0.49
CA GLU A 9 18.30 18.40 0.89
C GLU A 9 17.55 17.12 0.49
N VAL A 10 16.98 16.43 1.48
CA VAL A 10 16.11 15.28 1.24
C VAL A 10 14.68 15.78 1.07
N LYS A 11 14.07 15.45 -0.07
CA LYS A 11 12.66 15.76 -0.34
C LYS A 11 11.80 14.55 0.00
N ILE A 12 10.80 14.75 0.86
CA ILE A 12 9.81 13.72 1.20
C ILE A 12 8.64 13.86 0.23
N LEU A 13 8.37 12.81 -0.55
CA LEU A 13 7.22 12.72 -1.45
C LEU A 13 6.19 11.79 -0.80
N VAL A 14 5.00 12.31 -0.51
CA VAL A 14 3.86 11.55 0.00
C VAL A 14 2.65 11.88 -0.86
N ASP A 15 1.98 10.85 -1.35
CA ASP A 15 0.71 10.97 -2.05
C ASP A 15 -0.43 11.09 -1.04
N ARG A 16 -1.30 12.08 -1.24
CA ARG A 16 -2.45 12.33 -0.35
C ARG A 16 -3.64 11.56 -0.92
N ASP A 17 -4.27 10.74 -0.07
CA ASP A 17 -5.43 9.90 -0.42
C ASP A 17 -5.15 8.81 -1.46
N SER A 18 -3.99 8.14 -1.34
CA SER A 18 -3.56 7.07 -2.27
C SER A 18 -4.52 5.89 -2.39
N ILE A 19 -5.33 5.66 -1.35
CA ILE A 19 -6.40 4.66 -1.33
C ILE A 19 -7.63 5.29 -0.68
N LYS A 20 -8.78 5.15 -1.33
CA LYS A 20 -10.06 5.62 -0.77
C LYS A 20 -10.41 4.82 0.47
N THR A 21 -10.81 5.51 1.53
CA THR A 21 -11.38 4.85 2.71
C THR A 21 -12.76 4.30 2.36
N SER A 22 -12.86 2.98 2.17
CA SER A 22 -14.12 2.28 1.94
C SER A 22 -14.13 0.90 2.61
N PHE A 23 -15.32 0.34 2.79
CA PHE A 23 -15.53 -1.02 3.33
C PHE A 23 -15.57 -2.11 2.24
N GLU A 24 -15.44 -1.74 0.97
CA GLU A 24 -15.60 -2.67 -0.16
C GLU A 24 -14.53 -3.76 -0.16
N ASP A 25 -13.29 -3.39 0.18
CA ASP A 25 -12.17 -4.32 0.23
C ASP A 25 -12.17 -5.17 1.51
N TRP A 26 -12.84 -4.71 2.57
CA TRP A 26 -13.02 -5.46 3.81
C TRP A 26 -14.04 -6.59 3.66
N ALA A 27 -15.06 -6.41 2.81
CA ALA A 27 -16.05 -7.43 2.50
C ALA A 27 -15.46 -8.59 1.69
N ARG A 28 -14.35 -8.36 0.98
CA ARG A 28 -13.63 -9.38 0.23
C ARG A 28 -12.41 -9.82 1.04
N SER A 29 -12.57 -10.87 1.86
CA SER A 29 -11.52 -11.46 2.73
C SER A 29 -10.20 -11.76 2.01
N SER A 30 -10.24 -11.85 0.69
CA SER A 30 -9.10 -12.14 -0.16
C SER A 30 -8.78 -11.05 -1.19
N HIS A 31 -9.15 -9.80 -0.90
CA HIS A 31 -8.87 -8.65 -1.75
C HIS A 31 -7.37 -8.51 -2.10
N PHE A 32 -6.49 -8.91 -1.18
CA PHE A 32 -5.04 -8.77 -1.32
C PHE A 32 -4.38 -9.83 -2.21
N SER A 33 -5.05 -10.95 -2.53
CA SER A 33 -4.48 -12.05 -3.31
C SER A 33 -5.40 -12.47 -4.45
N ARG A 34 -4.93 -12.31 -5.69
CA ARG A 34 -5.72 -12.63 -6.89
C ARG A 34 -6.09 -14.12 -7.00
N THR A 35 -5.30 -15.00 -6.36
CA THR A 35 -5.53 -16.45 -6.35
C THR A 35 -6.66 -16.85 -5.42
N ILE A 36 -6.80 -16.16 -4.29
CA ILE A 36 -7.75 -16.51 -3.23
C ILE A 36 -9.02 -15.62 -3.35
N ALA A 37 -8.95 -14.49 -4.08
CA ALA A 37 -10.06 -13.57 -4.39
C ALA A 37 -11.24 -14.21 -5.14
N LYS A 38 -11.03 -15.37 -5.78
CA LYS A 38 -12.06 -16.10 -6.54
C LYS A 38 -12.97 -16.97 -5.66
N GLY A 39 -12.69 -17.06 -4.35
CA GLY A 39 -13.35 -17.98 -3.42
C GLY A 39 -12.56 -19.28 -3.28
N SER A 40 -12.50 -19.84 -2.08
CA SER A 40 -11.85 -21.13 -1.86
C SER A 40 -12.87 -22.26 -1.85
N ASP A 41 -12.61 -23.29 -2.64
CA ASP A 41 -13.44 -24.49 -2.70
C ASP A 41 -13.19 -25.45 -1.51
N THR A 42 -12.18 -25.16 -0.69
CA THR A 42 -11.74 -26.01 0.43
C THR A 42 -11.46 -25.20 1.69
N THR A 43 -11.63 -25.84 2.87
CA THR A 43 -11.44 -25.25 4.20
C THR A 43 -9.96 -24.99 4.55
N THR A 44 -9.03 -25.28 3.65
CA THR A 44 -7.58 -25.10 3.86
C THR A 44 -7.16 -23.62 4.04
N TRP A 45 -8.08 -22.67 3.83
CA TRP A 45 -7.80 -21.24 3.75
C TRP A 45 -8.35 -20.40 4.92
N ILE A 46 -8.91 -21.03 5.97
CA ILE A 46 -9.34 -20.35 7.20
C ILE A 46 -8.12 -19.99 8.04
#